data_AF-A0A7S2PNU9-F1
#
_entry.id   AF-A0A7S2PNU9-F1
#
_cell.length_a   1.000
_cell.length_b   1.000
_cell.length_c   1.000
_cell.angle_alpha   90.00
_cell.angle_beta   90.00
_cell.angle_gamma   90.00
#
_symmetry.space_group_name_H-M   'P 1'
#
loop_
_entity.id
_entity.type
_entity.pdbx_description
1 polymer ?
#
loop_
_entity_poly.entity_id
_entity_poly.type
_entity_poly.pdbx_seq_one_letter_code
_entity_poly.pdbx_strand_id
1 'polypeptide(L)'
;NCEQSWNGEAKLQNVFASTKIQKGDELVLPYTELLAPTGQRANRLWERWRIRCSCAACSSPVPESDLRRVKMQKLLRRAEVAFDDAPYSDAENAIDMLEDYLDLCDEEGLHTKSARLEAW
;
A
#
# COMPACT_ATOMS: atom_id res chain seq x y z
N ASN A 1 8.05 7.70 -0.49
CA ASN A 1 9.10 7.30 0.47
C ASN A 1 8.65 7.51 1.92
N CYS A 2 7.43 8.05 2.12
CA CYS A 2 6.78 8.06 3.42
C CYS A 2 5.42 7.34 3.37
N GLU A 3 4.89 7.01 4.52
CA GLU A 3 3.51 6.52 4.73
C GLU A 3 2.88 7.24 5.93
N GLN A 4 1.54 7.23 6.01
CA GLN A 4 0.80 7.83 7.12
C GLN A 4 0.16 6.74 7.98
N SER A 5 0.21 6.90 9.31
CA SER A 5 -0.61 6.13 10.26
C SER A 5 -1.38 7.10 11.16
N TRP A 6 -2.57 6.67 11.60
CA TRP A 6 -3.40 7.43 12.52
C TRP A 6 -3.54 6.69 13.84
N ASN A 7 -3.02 7.28 14.93
CA ASN A 7 -3.27 6.81 16.28
C ASN A 7 -4.57 7.45 16.78
N GLY A 8 -5.64 6.66 16.83
CA GLY A 8 -6.97 7.12 17.25
C GLY A 8 -7.08 7.50 18.73
N GLU A 9 -6.33 6.83 19.61
CA GLU A 9 -6.34 7.10 21.05
C GLU A 9 -5.66 8.43 21.36
N ALA A 10 -4.45 8.62 20.85
CA ALA A 10 -3.67 9.84 21.02
C ALA A 10 -4.16 11.01 20.15
N LYS A 11 -5.02 10.73 19.15
CA LYS A 11 -5.46 11.67 18.11
C LYS A 11 -4.28 12.29 17.34
N LEU A 12 -3.30 11.45 17.00
CA LEU A 12 -2.07 11.87 16.34
C LEU A 12 -1.92 11.23 14.97
N GLN A 13 -1.56 12.06 13.98
CA GLN A 13 -1.13 11.60 12.67
C GLN A 13 0.38 11.44 12.66
N ASN A 14 0.83 10.21 12.44
CA ASN A 14 2.24 9.87 12.32
C ASN A 14 2.62 9.69 10.85
N VAL A 15 3.83 10.10 10.50
CA VAL A 15 4.41 9.89 9.17
C VAL A 15 5.73 9.14 9.32
N PHE A 16 5.81 7.96 8.71
CA PHE A 16 6.98 7.10 8.80
C PHE A 16 7.70 7.03 7.46
N ALA A 17 9.02 6.85 7.48
CA ALA A 17 9.82 6.64 6.28
C ALA A 17 9.68 5.18 5.80
N SER A 18 9.01 4.97 4.67
CA SER A 18 8.87 3.65 4.04
C SER A 18 10.17 3.17 3.39
N THR A 19 10.99 4.10 2.89
CA THR A 19 12.30 3.79 2.30
C THR A 19 13.42 4.56 2.99
N LYS A 20 14.68 4.30 2.60
CA LYS A 20 15.79 5.18 2.97
C LYS A 20 15.55 6.57 2.34
N ILE A 21 15.84 7.62 3.11
CA ILE A 21 15.69 9.03 2.70
C ILE A 21 17.01 9.72 2.98
N GLN A 22 17.58 10.37 1.97
CA GLN A 22 18.81 11.14 2.07
C GLN A 22 18.50 12.63 2.32
N LYS A 23 19.49 13.38 2.82
CA LYS A 23 19.33 14.82 3.02
C LYS A 23 19.10 15.50 1.66
N GLY A 24 17.98 16.23 1.58
CA GLY A 24 17.57 16.94 0.36
C GLY A 24 16.56 16.19 -0.50
N ASP A 25 16.28 14.92 -0.18
CA ASP A 25 15.19 14.18 -0.84
C ASP A 25 13.84 14.82 -0.50
N GLU A 26 12.95 14.87 -1.50
CA GLU A 26 11.56 15.25 -1.30
C GLU A 26 10.82 14.15 -0.51
N LEU A 27 10.07 14.55 0.52
CA LEU A 27 9.19 13.65 1.26
C LEU A 27 7.85 13.56 0.53
N VAL A 28 7.46 12.34 0.13
CA VAL A 28 6.24 12.12 -0.65
C VAL A 28 5.32 11.09 -0.01
N LEU A 29 4.03 11.40 -0.02
CA LEU A 29 2.93 10.61 0.50
C LEU A 29 1.90 10.33 -0.60
N PRO A 30 1.29 9.13 -0.63
CA PRO A 30 0.25 8.82 -1.61
C PRO A 30 -1.04 9.58 -1.28
N TYR A 31 -1.63 10.23 -2.28
CA TYR A 31 -2.95 10.89 -2.15
C TYR A 31 -4.10 10.00 -2.63
N THR A 32 -3.78 8.85 -3.22
CA THR A 32 -4.73 7.89 -3.77
C THR A 32 -4.34 6.48 -3.34
N GLU A 33 -5.23 5.52 -3.54
CA GLU A 33 -4.97 4.12 -3.25
C GLU A 33 -3.82 3.58 -4.10
N LEU A 34 -2.78 3.09 -3.42
CA LEU A 34 -1.58 2.56 -4.08
C LEU A 34 -1.86 1.29 -4.88
N LEU A 35 -2.77 0.44 -4.39
CA LEU A 35 -3.10 -0.85 -5.03
C LEU A 35 -4.05 -0.72 -6.22
N ALA A 36 -4.51 0.49 -6.54
CA ALA A 36 -5.32 0.70 -7.73
C ALA A 36 -4.44 0.65 -8.99
N PRO A 37 -4.95 0.18 -10.14
CA PRO A 37 -4.29 0.28 -11.44
C PRO A 37 -3.95 1.72 -11.83
N THR A 38 -2.97 1.88 -12.72
CA THR A 38 -2.42 3.19 -13.08
C THR A 38 -3.47 4.16 -13.61
N GLY A 39 -4.37 3.70 -14.47
CA GLY A 39 -5.47 4.52 -14.98
C GLY A 39 -6.41 5.01 -13.87
N GLN A 40 -6.73 4.15 -12.89
CA GLN A 40 -7.58 4.53 -11.76
C GLN A 40 -6.89 5.54 -10.85
N ARG A 41 -5.58 5.36 -10.56
CA ARG A 41 -4.80 6.33 -9.79
C ARG A 41 -4.77 7.69 -10.49
N ALA A 42 -4.52 7.72 -11.80
CA ALA A 42 -4.48 8.94 -12.59
C ALA A 42 -5.83 9.67 -12.59
N ASN A 43 -6.94 8.94 -12.80
CA ASN A 43 -8.28 9.51 -12.78
C ASN A 43 -8.60 10.14 -11.41
N ARG A 44 -8.36 9.41 -10.32
CA ARG A 44 -8.64 9.90 -8.96
C ARG A 44 -7.81 11.15 -8.61
N LEU A 45 -6.55 11.17 -9.01
CA LEU A 45 -5.68 12.34 -8.80
C LEU A 45 -6.16 13.56 -9.60
N TRP A 46 -6.60 13.34 -10.84
CA TRP A 46 -7.11 14.42 -11.68
C TRP A 46 -8.47 14.95 -11.22
N GLU A 47 -9.39 14.07 -10.85
CA GLU A 47 -10.75 14.44 -10.44
C GLU A 47 -10.75 15.28 -9.18
N ARG A 48 -9.96 14.91 -8.18
CA ARG A 48 -9.99 15.54 -6.86
C ARG A 48 -8.96 16.65 -6.68
N TRP A 49 -7.78 16.53 -7.29
CA TRP A 49 -6.69 17.51 -7.09
C TRP A 49 -6.19 18.16 -8.38
N ARG A 50 -6.70 17.75 -9.56
CA ARG A 50 -6.22 18.21 -10.87
C ARG A 50 -4.71 17.98 -11.07
N ILE A 51 -4.19 16.91 -10.48
CA ILE A 51 -2.78 16.52 -10.57
C ILE A 51 -2.61 15.44 -11.64
N ARG A 52 -1.58 15.60 -12.49
CA ARG A 52 -1.08 14.54 -13.36
C ARG A 52 0.16 13.94 -12.70
N CYS A 53 0.07 12.68 -12.26
CA CYS A 53 1.19 12.02 -11.59
C CYS A 53 2.29 11.68 -12.60
N SER A 54 3.53 11.99 -12.26
CA SER A 54 4.73 11.69 -13.06
C SER A 54 5.70 10.74 -12.36
N CYS A 55 5.25 10.04 -11.30
CA CYS A 55 6.10 9.04 -10.64
C CYS A 55 6.47 7.92 -11.62
N ALA A 56 7.53 7.15 -11.32
CA ALA A 56 8.02 6.10 -12.19
C ALA A 56 6.91 5.11 -12.63
N ALA A 57 6.05 4.69 -11.69
CA ALA A 57 4.93 3.78 -11.98
C ALA A 57 3.86 4.37 -12.91
N CYS A 58 3.68 5.69 -12.94
CA CYS A 58 2.70 6.36 -13.81
C CYS A 58 3.32 6.80 -15.15
N SER A 59 4.61 7.15 -15.15
CA SER A 59 5.34 7.60 -16.34
C SER A 59 5.78 6.43 -17.24
N SER A 60 5.87 5.22 -16.70
CA SER A 60 6.22 4.01 -17.44
C SER A 60 5.32 2.85 -17.02
N PRO A 61 4.02 2.90 -17.38
CA PRO A 61 3.07 1.88 -16.99
C PRO A 61 3.41 0.55 -17.65
N VAL A 62 3.50 -0.49 -16.84
CA VAL A 62 3.73 -1.87 -17.28
C VAL A 62 2.48 -2.68 -16.91
N PRO A 63 1.82 -3.37 -17.86
CA PRO A 63 0.59 -4.12 -17.58
C PRO A 63 0.71 -5.11 -16.42
N GLU A 64 1.87 -5.75 -16.28
CA GLU A 64 2.19 -6.68 -15.20
C GLU A 64 2.13 -6.01 -13.81
N SER A 65 2.52 -4.72 -13.71
CA SER A 65 2.41 -3.97 -12.45
C SER A 65 0.96 -3.75 -12.06
N ASP A 66 0.10 -3.38 -13.01
CA ASP A 66 -1.34 -3.24 -12.74
C ASP A 66 -1.97 -4.58 -12.34
N LEU A 67 -1.54 -5.70 -12.94
CA LEU A 67 -1.97 -7.04 -12.55
C LEU A 67 -1.54 -7.41 -11.12
N ARG A 68 -0.28 -7.13 -10.74
CA ARG A 68 0.21 -7.34 -9.37
C ARG A 68 -0.58 -6.51 -8.37
N ARG A 69 -0.86 -5.24 -8.69
CA ARG A 69 -1.67 -4.34 -7.83
C ARG A 69 -3.09 -4.85 -7.61
N VAL A 70 -3.74 -5.35 -8.66
CA VAL A 70 -5.06 -6.02 -8.54
C VAL A 70 -4.96 -7.32 -7.73
N LYS A 71 -3.90 -8.12 -7.90
CA LYS A 71 -3.67 -9.33 -7.08
C LYS A 71 -3.53 -8.97 -5.60
N MET A 72 -2.71 -7.97 -5.28
CA MET A 72 -2.52 -7.46 -3.92
C MET A 72 -3.85 -7.01 -3.28
N GLN A 73 -4.67 -6.26 -4.00
CA GLN A 73 -5.98 -5.81 -3.51
C GLN A 73 -6.91 -7.00 -3.18
N LYS A 74 -6.87 -8.06 -4.00
CA LYS A 74 -7.66 -9.27 -3.76
C LYS A 74 -7.15 -10.07 -2.56
N LEU A 75 -5.82 -10.18 -2.38
CA LEU A 75 -5.21 -10.89 -1.26
C LEU A 75 -5.59 -10.23 0.07
N LEU A 76 -5.39 -8.92 0.20
CA LEU A 76 -5.78 -8.18 1.41
C LEU A 76 -7.25 -8.38 1.76
N ARG A 77 -8.15 -8.19 0.79
CA ARG A 77 -9.59 -8.36 1.03
C ARG A 77 -9.95 -9.78 1.48
N ARG A 78 -9.26 -10.80 0.96
CA ARG A 78 -9.51 -12.20 1.36
C ARG A 78 -8.95 -12.49 2.76
N ALA A 79 -7.76 -11.97 3.06
CA ALA A 79 -7.16 -12.09 4.38
C ALA A 79 -8.03 -11.41 5.44
N GLU A 80 -8.53 -10.20 5.20
CA GLU A 80 -9.48 -9.49 6.09
C GLU A 80 -10.71 -10.36 6.42
N VAL A 81 -11.35 -10.95 5.40
CA VAL A 81 -12.52 -11.82 5.59
C VAL A 81 -12.17 -13.08 6.39
N ALA A 82 -10.97 -13.63 6.21
CA ALA A 82 -10.53 -14.81 6.95
C ALA A 82 -10.24 -14.52 8.43
N PHE A 83 -9.93 -13.28 8.81
CA PHE A 83 -9.70 -12.91 10.20
C PHE A 83 -10.98 -12.65 10.99
N ASP A 84 -12.04 -12.15 10.35
CA ASP A 84 -13.27 -11.75 11.06
C ASP A 84 -14.21 -12.93 11.37
N ASP A 85 -14.24 -13.99 10.55
CA ASP A 85 -15.35 -14.97 10.59
C ASP A 85 -14.98 -16.44 10.34
N ALA A 86 -13.70 -16.82 10.40
CA ALA A 86 -13.25 -18.13 9.92
C ALA A 86 -12.75 -19.10 11.02
N PRO A 87 -12.98 -20.43 10.89
CA PRO A 87 -12.37 -21.44 11.76
C PRO A 87 -10.83 -21.37 11.73
N TYR A 88 -10.15 -21.81 12.80
CA TYR A 88 -8.69 -21.66 12.99
C TYR A 88 -7.82 -22.07 11.78
N SER A 89 -8.24 -23.05 10.97
CA SER A 89 -7.55 -23.46 9.73
C SER A 89 -7.48 -22.38 8.64
N ASP A 90 -8.36 -21.38 8.69
CA ASP A 90 -8.39 -20.27 7.74
C ASP A 90 -7.44 -19.13 8.15
N ALA A 91 -6.97 -19.12 9.40
CA ALA A 91 -5.95 -18.18 9.86
C ALA A 91 -4.57 -18.48 9.26
N GLU A 92 -4.18 -19.76 9.14
CA GLU A 92 -2.93 -20.15 8.46
C GLU A 92 -2.96 -19.75 6.98
N ASN A 93 -4.07 -20.03 6.28
CA ASN A 93 -4.27 -19.58 4.90
C ASN A 93 -4.23 -18.05 4.76
N ALA A 94 -4.73 -17.30 5.76
CA ALA A 94 -4.67 -15.84 5.77
C ALA A 94 -3.24 -15.33 5.92
N ILE A 95 -2.42 -15.98 6.75
CA ILE A 95 -1.00 -15.67 6.89
C ILE A 95 -0.28 -15.89 5.56
N ASP A 96 -0.48 -17.04 4.90
CA ASP A 96 0.11 -17.31 3.58
C ASP A 96 -0.29 -16.25 2.54
N MET A 97 -1.56 -15.82 2.53
CA MET A 97 -2.03 -14.75 1.64
C MET A 97 -1.37 -13.40 1.94
N LEU A 98 -1.07 -13.11 3.21
CA LEU A 98 -0.36 -11.90 3.60
C LEU A 98 1.12 -11.96 3.23
N GLU A 99 1.77 -13.12 3.32
CA GLU A 99 3.14 -13.31 2.84
C GLU A 99 3.22 -13.07 1.32
N ASP A 100 2.33 -13.70 0.54
CA ASP A 100 2.18 -13.47 -0.91
C ASP A 100 1.96 -11.98 -1.24
N TYR A 101 1.19 -11.29 -0.40
CA TYR A 101 0.94 -9.85 -0.54
C TYR A 101 2.19 -9.01 -0.27
N LEU A 102 2.95 -9.35 0.77
CA LEU A 102 4.18 -8.64 1.13
C LEU A 102 5.26 -8.80 0.05
N ASP A 103 5.41 -9.98 -0.52
CA ASP A 103 6.34 -10.23 -1.64
C ASP A 103 6.00 -9.35 -2.85
N LEU A 104 4.71 -9.27 -3.20
CA LEU A 104 4.25 -8.38 -4.28
C LEU A 104 4.45 -6.90 -3.96
N CYS A 105 4.36 -6.51 -2.68
CA CYS A 105 4.66 -5.15 -2.25
C CYS A 105 6.13 -4.83 -2.48
N ASP A 106 7.04 -5.74 -2.13
CA ASP A 106 8.47 -5.57 -2.35
C ASP A 106 8.82 -5.49 -3.85
N GLU A 107 8.20 -6.32 -4.70
CA GLU A 107 8.34 -6.22 -6.16
C GLU A 107 7.88 -4.86 -6.72
N GLU A 108 6.86 -4.25 -6.11
CA GLU A 108 6.33 -2.94 -6.50
C GLU A 108 6.99 -1.75 -5.79
N GLY A 109 7.98 -2.01 -4.92
CA GLY A 109 8.67 -0.99 -4.11
C GLY A 109 7.79 -0.33 -3.05
N LEU A 110 6.73 -1.01 -2.61
CA LEU A 110 5.76 -0.55 -1.63
C LEU A 110 6.13 -1.03 -0.21
N HIS A 111 7.10 -0.39 0.41
CA HIS A 111 7.62 -0.84 1.71
C HIS A 111 6.87 -0.23 2.89
N THR A 112 5.71 -0.79 3.28
CA THR A 112 4.95 -0.31 4.44
C THR A 112 5.64 -0.69 5.76
N LYS A 113 5.78 0.26 6.69
CA LYS A 113 6.49 0.08 7.98
C LYS A 113 5.67 0.44 9.21
N SER A 114 4.54 1.12 9.07
CA SER A 114 3.68 1.55 10.17
C SER A 114 3.20 0.36 11.00
N ALA A 115 2.83 -0.74 10.33
CA ALA A 115 2.38 -1.98 10.99
C ALA A 115 3.45 -2.64 11.87
N ARG A 116 4.75 -2.42 11.59
CA ARG A 116 5.84 -3.03 12.37
C ARG A 116 6.16 -2.28 13.68
N LEU A 117 5.80 -1.00 13.77
CA LEU A 117 6.11 -0.17 14.95
C LEU A 117 4.97 -0.15 15.97
N GLU A 118 3.74 -0.43 15.56
CA GLU A 118 2.58 -0.52 16.48
C GLU A 118 2.48 -1.89 17.18
N ALA A 119 3.33 -2.86 16.80
CA ALA A 119 3.36 -4.21 17.35
C ALA A 119 4.35 -4.41 18.52
N TRP A 120 5.06 -3.36 18.97
CA TRP A 120 6.07 -3.41 20.04
C TRP A 120 5.92 -2.26 21.04
#